data_AF-A0A957RNI8-F1
#
_entry.id   AF-A0A957RNI8-F1
#
_cell.length_a   1.000
_cell.length_b   1.000
_cell.length_c   1.000
_cell.angle_alpha   90.00
_cell.angle_beta   90.00
_cell.angle_gamma   90.00
#
_symmetry.space_group_name_H-M   'P 1'
#
loop_
_entity.id
_entity.type
_entity.pdbx_description
1 polymer ?
#
loop_
_entity_poly.entity_id
_entity_poly.type
_entity_poly.pdbx_seq_one_letter_code
_entity_poly.pdbx_strand_id
1 'polypeptide(L)'
;WQALLDRLRRGGAGEDSPRFVALDGEEASRRRIRGLYQRFLAAMIERERPRPPGATPDGYRAAVAPATPEQAAALERLTAAYVAVRYGASAPDDAAVADADAAWQAIASSPQADDAQRPTP
;
A
#
# COMPACT_ATOMS: atom_id res chain seq x y z
N TRP A 1 -0.25 -13.51 -39.37
CA TRP A 1 -0.12 -12.16 -38.79
C TRP A 1 -1.43 -11.62 -38.19
N GLN A 2 -2.61 -11.97 -38.71
CA GLN A 2 -3.88 -11.45 -38.20
C GLN A 2 -4.30 -12.01 -36.81
N ALA A 3 -3.94 -13.24 -36.45
CA ALA A 3 -4.28 -13.84 -35.14
C ALA A 3 -3.61 -13.16 -33.92
N LEU A 4 -2.49 -12.45 -34.13
CA LEU A 4 -1.79 -11.73 -33.06
C LEU A 4 -2.50 -10.41 -32.70
N LEU A 5 -3.13 -9.77 -33.69
CA LEU A 5 -3.85 -8.51 -33.53
C LEU A 5 -5.22 -8.71 -32.86
N ASP A 6 -5.87 -9.85 -33.09
CA ASP A 6 -7.12 -10.20 -32.41
C ASP A 6 -6.94 -10.45 -30.90
N ARG A 7 -5.75 -10.89 -30.47
CA ARG A 7 -5.44 -11.07 -29.05
C ARG A 7 -5.27 -9.74 -28.31
N LEU A 8 -4.80 -8.70 -29.00
CA LEU A 8 -4.69 -7.35 -28.44
C LEU A 8 -6.04 -6.63 -28.42
N ARG A 9 -6.92 -6.93 -29.38
CA ARG A 9 -8.29 -6.38 -29.40
C ARG A 9 -9.23 -7.01 -28.37
N ARG A 10 -8.97 -8.25 -27.95
CA ARG A 10 -9.74 -8.96 -26.90
C ARG A 10 -9.29 -8.63 -25.46
N GLY A 11 -8.40 -7.65 -25.28
CA GLY A 11 -8.01 -7.09 -23.98
C GLY A 11 -8.69 -5.77 -23.63
N GLY A 12 -9.67 -5.34 -24.43
CA GLY A 12 -10.47 -4.14 -24.19
C GLY A 12 -11.90 -4.49 -23.82
N ALA A 13 -12.13 -4.88 -22.58
CA ALA A 13 -13.48 -4.91 -21.99
C ALA A 13 -13.40 -4.72 -20.46
N GLY A 14 -13.65 -3.48 -20.03
CA GLY A 14 -14.17 -3.14 -18.70
C GLY A 14 -13.13 -2.88 -17.60
N GLU A 15 -12.88 -1.59 -17.33
CA GLU A 15 -12.80 -0.90 -16.02
C GLU A 15 -12.23 -1.56 -14.73
N ASP A 16 -11.62 -2.74 -14.78
CA ASP A 16 -11.20 -3.49 -13.58
C ASP A 16 -9.73 -3.94 -13.67
N SER A 17 -8.86 -3.06 -14.17
CA SER A 17 -7.42 -3.28 -13.98
C SER A 17 -7.11 -3.12 -12.50
N PRO A 18 -6.59 -4.16 -11.81
CA PRO A 18 -6.32 -4.05 -10.40
C PRO A 18 -5.30 -2.94 -10.19
N ARG A 19 -5.67 -1.94 -9.39
CA ARG A 19 -4.85 -0.75 -9.10
C ARG A 19 -3.47 -1.10 -8.53
N PHE A 20 -3.31 -2.32 -8.05
CA PHE A 20 -2.08 -2.90 -7.55
C PHE A 20 -1.83 -4.30 -8.13
N VAL A 21 -0.58 -4.74 -8.08
CA VAL A 21 -0.15 -6.06 -8.57
C VAL A 21 -0.84 -7.18 -7.77
N ALA A 22 -1.41 -8.15 -8.48
CA ALA A 22 -1.97 -9.38 -7.91
C ALA A 22 -0.88 -10.23 -7.24
N LEU A 23 -1.20 -10.87 -6.10
CA LEU A 23 -0.24 -11.52 -5.20
C LEU A 23 -0.28 -13.06 -5.27
N ASP A 24 -0.81 -13.62 -6.36
CA ASP A 24 -0.98 -15.08 -6.52
C ASP A 24 0.39 -15.77 -6.69
N GLY A 25 0.60 -16.88 -5.97
CA GLY A 25 1.86 -17.64 -5.98
C GLY A 25 2.92 -17.22 -4.94
N GLU A 26 2.71 -16.13 -4.19
CA GLU A 26 3.57 -15.75 -3.05
C GLU A 26 3.27 -16.58 -1.77
N GLU A 27 4.27 -16.71 -0.90
CA GLU A 27 4.10 -17.22 0.45
C GLU A 27 3.14 -16.34 1.27
N ALA A 28 2.27 -16.97 2.08
CA ALA A 28 1.11 -16.30 2.68
C ALA A 28 1.49 -15.05 3.50
N SER A 29 2.59 -15.11 4.26
CA SER A 29 3.08 -14.01 5.09
C SER A 29 3.55 -12.80 4.26
N ARG A 30 4.20 -13.04 3.10
CA ARG A 30 4.58 -11.98 2.16
C ARG A 30 3.35 -11.31 1.55
N ARG A 31 2.39 -12.12 1.10
CA ARG A 31 1.11 -11.63 0.55
C ARG A 31 0.39 -10.75 1.56
N ARG A 32 0.36 -11.16 2.83
CA ARG A 32 -0.30 -10.42 3.91
C ARG A 32 0.29 -9.01 4.08
N ILE A 33 1.61 -8.90 4.24
CA ILE A 33 2.30 -7.61 4.41
C ILE A 33 2.15 -6.72 3.18
N ARG A 34 2.27 -7.28 1.96
CA ARG A 34 2.03 -6.51 0.73
C ARG A 34 0.60 -6.00 0.64
N GLY A 35 -0.38 -6.81 1.03
CA GLY A 35 -1.79 -6.41 1.09
C GLY A 35 -2.02 -5.24 2.06
N LEU A 36 -1.39 -5.27 3.24
CA LEU A 36 -1.48 -4.16 4.21
C LEU A 36 -0.92 -2.85 3.63
N TYR A 37 0.26 -2.92 2.99
CA TYR A 37 0.83 -1.74 2.34
C TYR A 37 -0.03 -1.24 1.17
N GLN A 38 -0.65 -2.13 0.39
CA GLN A 38 -1.59 -1.75 -0.67
C GLN A 38 -2.83 -1.04 -0.11
N ARG A 39 -3.38 -1.50 1.01
CA ARG A 39 -4.49 -0.81 1.70
C ARG A 39 -4.09 0.58 2.19
N PHE A 40 -2.88 0.73 2.70
CA PHE A 40 -2.32 2.04 3.03
C PHE A 40 -2.25 2.94 1.79
N LEU A 41 -1.71 2.46 0.67
CA LEU A 41 -1.66 3.25 -0.57
C LEU A 41 -3.06 3.65 -1.05
N ALA A 42 -4.04 2.74 -0.97
CA ALA A 42 -5.43 3.03 -1.33
C ALA A 42 -6.03 4.13 -0.44
N ALA A 43 -5.83 4.06 0.88
CA ALA A 43 -6.28 5.11 1.79
C ALA A 43 -5.64 6.46 1.50
N MET A 44 -4.35 6.49 1.12
CA MET A 44 -3.69 7.74 0.75
C MET A 44 -4.17 8.32 -0.58
N ILE A 45 -4.63 7.48 -1.51
CA ILE A 45 -5.29 7.92 -2.74
C ILE A 45 -6.63 8.59 -2.41
N GLU A 46 -7.44 7.96 -1.55
CA GLU A 46 -8.73 8.52 -1.11
C GLU A 46 -8.56 9.87 -0.39
N ARG A 47 -7.38 10.09 0.21
CA ARG A 47 -6.97 11.34 0.86
C ARG A 47 -6.25 12.32 -0.07
N GLU A 48 -6.31 12.11 -1.39
CA GLU A 48 -5.68 12.97 -2.41
C GLU A 48 -4.15 13.16 -2.26
N ARG A 49 -3.49 12.24 -1.55
CA ARG A 49 -2.05 12.24 -1.32
C ARG A 49 -1.40 11.00 -1.92
N PRO A 50 -1.62 10.66 -3.21
CA PRO A 50 -1.11 9.43 -3.79
C PRO A 50 0.42 9.39 -3.83
N ARG A 51 0.99 8.18 -3.81
CA ARG A 51 2.43 8.00 -4.01
C ARG A 51 2.84 8.46 -5.42
N PRO A 52 3.78 9.41 -5.57
CA PRO A 52 4.25 9.83 -6.89
C PRO A 52 4.88 8.67 -7.68
N PRO A 53 4.79 8.69 -9.02
CA PRO A 53 5.50 7.73 -9.85
C PRO A 53 7.01 7.83 -9.60
N GLY A 54 7.68 6.70 -9.42
CA GLY A 54 9.11 6.63 -9.14
C GLY A 54 9.52 6.84 -7.67
N ALA A 55 8.61 7.28 -6.78
CA ALA A 55 8.93 7.42 -5.36
C ALA A 55 9.17 6.05 -4.72
N THR A 56 10.27 5.89 -3.97
CA THR A 56 10.52 4.67 -3.18
C THR A 56 9.53 4.59 -2.00
N PRO A 57 9.32 3.41 -1.39
CA PRO A 57 8.50 3.28 -0.18
C PRO A 57 8.96 4.22 0.95
N ASP A 58 10.27 4.30 1.20
CA ASP A 58 10.85 5.20 2.20
C ASP A 58 10.73 6.67 1.83
N GLY A 59 10.97 7.01 0.56
CA GLY A 59 10.81 8.38 0.06
C GLY A 59 9.36 8.84 0.19
N TYR A 60 8.40 7.95 -0.07
CA TYR A 60 7.00 8.26 0.11
C TYR A 60 6.62 8.39 1.58
N ARG A 61 7.09 7.49 2.47
CA ARG A 61 6.90 7.62 3.91
C ARG A 61 7.37 8.98 4.43
N ALA A 62 8.56 9.43 4.03
CA ALA A 62 9.09 10.72 4.44
C ALA A 62 8.23 11.90 3.96
N ALA A 63 7.57 11.76 2.79
CA ALA A 63 6.66 12.77 2.25
C ALA A 63 5.27 12.73 2.90
N VAL A 64 4.83 11.57 3.42
CA VAL A 64 3.60 11.46 4.19
C VAL A 64 3.85 12.04 5.57
N ALA A 65 3.58 13.34 5.74
CA ALA A 65 3.49 13.98 7.05
C ALA A 65 2.35 13.33 7.87
N PRO A 66 2.66 12.50 8.88
CA PRO A 66 1.67 11.93 9.78
C PRO A 66 1.24 12.98 10.82
N ALA A 67 0.01 12.90 11.31
CA ALA A 67 -0.53 13.90 12.24
C ALA A 67 0.01 13.73 13.68
N THR A 68 0.45 12.52 14.05
CA THR A 68 0.98 12.22 15.38
C THR A 68 2.30 11.45 15.32
N PRO A 69 3.15 11.53 16.37
CA PRO A 69 4.36 10.71 16.47
C PRO A 69 4.07 9.20 16.43
N GLU A 70 2.93 8.77 16.99
CA GLU A 70 2.50 7.38 16.98
C GLU A 70 2.20 6.90 15.55
N GLN A 71 1.50 7.72 14.76
CA GLN A 71 1.28 7.44 13.33
C GLN A 71 2.59 7.41 12.56
N ALA A 72 3.54 8.29 12.89
CA ALA A 72 4.87 8.29 12.28
C ALA A 72 5.59 6.94 12.51
N ALA A 73 5.60 6.49 13.76
CA ALA A 73 6.23 5.22 14.15
C ALA A 73 5.51 4.01 13.53
N ALA A 74 4.18 4.03 13.48
CA ALA A 74 3.39 2.99 12.82
C ALA A 74 3.68 2.93 11.32
N LEU A 75 3.73 4.09 10.65
CA LEU A 75 4.04 4.16 9.22
C LEU A 75 5.47 3.68 8.92
N GLU A 76 6.42 3.99 9.80
CA GLU A 76 7.78 3.46 9.72
C GLU A 76 7.80 1.93 9.80
N ARG A 77 7.16 1.33 10.81
CA ARG A 77 7.09 -0.13 10.96
C ARG A 77 6.45 -0.81 9.75
N LEU A 78 5.30 -0.30 9.29
CA LEU A 78 4.62 -0.84 8.11
C LEU A 78 5.48 -0.74 6.84
N THR A 79 6.16 0.39 6.65
CA THR A 79 7.04 0.60 5.48
C THR A 79 8.26 -0.31 5.55
N ALA A 80 8.88 -0.46 6.72
CA ALA A 80 10.03 -1.34 6.92
C ALA A 80 9.67 -2.81 6.64
N ALA A 81 8.53 -3.29 7.15
CA ALA A 81 8.02 -4.62 6.87
C ALA A 81 7.80 -4.84 5.37
N TYR A 82 7.21 -3.86 4.67
CA TYR A 82 7.01 -3.92 3.22
C TYR A 82 8.34 -3.96 2.45
N VAL A 83 9.30 -3.12 2.80
CA VAL A 83 10.64 -3.08 2.19
C VAL A 83 11.34 -4.42 2.37
N ALA A 84 11.29 -4.99 3.56
CA ALA A 84 11.85 -6.30 3.87
C ALA A 84 11.21 -7.42 3.01
N VAL A 85 9.88 -7.41 2.84
CA VAL A 85 9.21 -8.39 1.95
C VAL A 85 9.54 -8.14 0.48
N ARG A 86 9.69 -6.88 0.06
CA ARG A 86 9.90 -6.52 -1.35
C ARG A 86 11.32 -6.84 -1.82
N TYR A 87 12.32 -6.62 -0.98
CA TYR A 87 13.73 -6.74 -1.34
C TYR A 87 14.46 -7.86 -0.59
N GLY A 88 13.86 -8.43 0.44
CA GLY A 88 14.43 -9.51 1.25
C GLY A 88 14.16 -10.90 0.69
N ALA A 89 15.10 -11.80 0.95
CA ALA A 89 15.06 -13.20 0.52
C ALA A 89 14.25 -14.09 1.48
N SER A 90 14.23 -13.77 2.77
CA SER A 90 13.54 -14.56 3.79
C SER A 90 12.05 -14.28 3.87
N ALA A 91 11.29 -15.31 4.22
CA ALA A 91 9.90 -15.15 4.62
C ALA A 91 9.80 -14.35 5.94
N PRO A 92 8.87 -13.39 6.05
CA PRO A 92 8.55 -12.80 7.34
C PRO A 92 7.90 -13.84 8.25
N ASP A 93 8.28 -13.82 9.53
CA ASP A 93 7.65 -14.65 10.56
C ASP A 93 6.29 -14.08 11.00
N ASP A 94 5.58 -14.84 11.82
CA ASP A 94 4.25 -14.46 12.30
C ASP A 94 4.28 -13.19 13.17
N ALA A 95 5.40 -12.94 13.87
CA ALA A 95 5.56 -11.74 14.69
C ALA A 95 5.67 -10.49 13.81
N ALA A 96 6.42 -10.55 12.71
CA ALA A 96 6.53 -9.48 11.73
C ALA A 96 5.20 -9.20 11.03
N VAL A 97 4.40 -10.24 10.75
CA VAL A 97 3.05 -10.07 10.19
C VAL A 97 2.13 -9.38 11.19
N ALA A 98 2.14 -9.82 12.46
CA ALA A 98 1.31 -9.22 13.51
C ALA A 98 1.67 -7.75 13.78
N ASP A 99 2.97 -7.41 13.80
CA ASP A 99 3.43 -6.03 13.97
C ASP A 99 3.01 -5.14 12.78
N ALA A 100 3.10 -5.66 11.54
CA ALA A 100 2.62 -4.94 10.36
C ALA A 100 1.09 -4.73 10.37
N ASP A 101 0.32 -5.73 10.80
CA ASP A 101 -1.13 -5.62 10.98
C ASP A 101 -1.46 -4.54 12.03
N ALA A 102 -0.80 -4.56 13.19
CA ALA A 102 -1.00 -3.57 14.26
C ALA A 102 -0.62 -2.15 13.82
N ALA A 103 0.50 -2.01 13.09
CA ALA A 103 0.93 -0.74 12.51
C ALA A 103 -0.11 -0.18 11.53
N TRP A 104 -0.67 -1.02 10.66
CA TRP A 104 -1.76 -0.59 9.78
C TRP A 104 -3.00 -0.14 10.56
N GLN A 105 -3.40 -0.87 11.60
CA GLN A 105 -4.58 -0.49 12.41
C GLN A 105 -4.40 0.86 13.09
N ALA A 106 -3.21 1.16 13.60
CA ALA A 106 -2.91 2.47 14.21
C ALA A 106 -3.04 3.63 13.20
N ILE A 107 -2.62 3.42 11.95
CA ILE A 107 -2.74 4.40 10.86
C ILE A 107 -4.20 4.54 10.41
N ALA A 108 -4.93 3.43 10.32
CA ALA A 108 -6.30 3.40 9.80
C ALA A 108 -7.34 3.93 10.81
N SER A 109 -7.13 3.69 12.10
CA SER A 109 -8.07 4.06 13.17
C SER A 109 -7.97 5.53 13.58
N SER A 110 -6.93 6.22 13.13
CA SER A 110 -6.70 7.61 13.51
C SER A 110 -7.24 8.56 12.43
N PRO A 111 -8.12 9.52 12.78
CA PRO A 111 -8.39 10.64 11.90
C PRO A 111 -7.10 11.45 11.73
N GLN A 112 -6.66 11.66 10.50
CA GLN A 112 -5.57 12.62 10.24
C GLN A 112 -6.10 14.03 10.43
N ALA A 113 -5.26 14.94 10.94
CA ALA A 113 -5.61 16.31 11.31
C ALA A 113 -6.34 17.13 10.20
N ASP A 114 -6.22 16.74 8.92
CA ASP A 114 -6.91 17.40 7.80
C ASP A 114 -8.42 17.17 7.73
N ASP A 115 -8.95 16.08 8.31
CA ASP A 115 -10.40 15.85 8.34
C ASP A 115 -11.12 16.82 9.30
N ALA A 116 -10.39 17.48 10.20
CA ALA A 116 -10.95 18.50 11.08
C ALA A 116 -11.13 19.87 10.40
N GLN A 117 -10.54 20.09 9.21
CA GLN A 117 -10.50 21.41 8.58
C GLN A 117 -11.40 21.56 7.35
N ARG A 118 -12.12 20.51 6.91
CA ARG A 118 -13.07 20.61 5.79
C ARG A 118 -14.33 21.35 6.26
N PRO A 119 -14.59 22.59 5.82
CA PRO A 119 -15.88 23.21 6.07
C PRO A 119 -16.92 22.47 5.22
N THR A 120 -17.95 21.95 5.88
CA THR A 120 -19.16 21.45 5.23
C THR A 120 -19.78 22.57 4.37
N PRO A 121 -20.17 22.28 3.12
CA PRO A 121 -20.90 23.25 2.29
C PRO A 121 -22.32 23.51 2.83
#